data_AF-A0A0R0KIM0-F1
#
_entry.id   AF-A0A0R0KIM0-F1
#
_cell.length_a   1.000
_cell.length_b   1.000
_cell.length_c   1.000
_cell.angle_alpha   90.00
_cell.angle_beta   90.00
_cell.angle_gamma   90.00
#
_symmetry.space_group_name_H-M   'P 1'
#
loop_
_entity.id
_entity.type
_entity.pdbx_description
1 polymer ?
#
loop_
_entity_poly.entity_id
_entity_poly.type
_entity_poly.pdbx_seq_one_letter_code
_entity_poly.pdbx_strand_id
1 'polypeptide(L)'
;MHGKLYVEKYKKAIQTRDVFTLWGILQLLRMYPAKVHDLDCDDRPVISKERFQGSNAPTPPLLRYCSDQWNLDIVFPDWSFWGWAEINIKAWKHVLKEIKEGNEKTKWKDRVPYAYWKGNPFVTPTRKDLMKCNVTEKDDWNTHLYIQDWDQESSQGYKKSNLGDQCTHRYVI
;
A
#
# COMPACT_ATOMS: atom_id res chain seq x y z
N MET A 1 14.63 -22.02 -20.39
CA MET A 1 15.06 -20.61 -20.23
C MET A 1 16.44 -20.59 -19.58
N HIS A 2 17.49 -20.09 -20.25
CA HIS A 2 18.88 -20.08 -19.76
C HIS A 2 19.18 -19.00 -18.70
N GLY A 3 18.30 -18.83 -17.71
CA GLY A 3 18.47 -17.80 -16.68
C GLY A 3 18.46 -16.36 -17.20
N LYS A 4 17.95 -16.13 -18.42
CA LYS A 4 17.80 -14.81 -19.01
C LYS A 4 16.49 -14.20 -18.54
N LEU A 5 16.56 -12.97 -18.02
CA LEU A 5 15.39 -12.17 -17.68
C LEU A 5 14.83 -11.53 -18.95
N TYR A 6 13.52 -11.60 -19.12
CA TYR A 6 12.78 -10.87 -20.14
C TYR A 6 11.82 -9.92 -19.43
N VAL A 7 11.68 -8.71 -19.95
CA VAL A 7 10.81 -7.68 -19.40
C VAL A 7 9.95 -7.15 -20.54
N GLU A 8 8.65 -7.22 -20.37
CA GLU A 8 7.69 -6.66 -21.31
C GLU A 8 6.74 -5.71 -20.58
N LYS A 9 6.43 -4.58 -21.20
CA LYS A 9 5.58 -3.55 -20.62
C LYS A 9 4.24 -3.49 -21.35
N TYR A 10 3.24 -4.16 -20.81
CA TYR A 10 1.88 -4.18 -21.36
C TYR A 10 1.07 -2.93 -20.99
N LYS A 11 1.33 -2.35 -19.80
CA LYS A 11 0.67 -1.14 -19.31
C LYS A 11 1.62 -0.30 -18.47
N LYS A 12 1.27 0.97 -18.26
CA LYS A 12 1.99 1.83 -17.32
C LYS A 12 1.77 1.27 -15.90
N ALA A 13 2.87 0.99 -15.19
CA ALA A 13 2.81 0.64 -13.78
C ALA A 13 2.33 1.83 -12.95
N ILE A 14 1.78 1.55 -11.77
CA ILE A 14 1.48 2.60 -10.81
C ILE A 14 2.81 3.21 -10.38
N GLN A 15 2.98 4.51 -10.61
CA GLN A 15 4.21 5.23 -10.29
C GLN A 15 5.46 4.57 -10.91
N THR A 16 6.61 4.60 -10.24
CA THR A 16 7.87 3.93 -10.64
C THR A 16 8.00 2.53 -10.03
N ARG A 17 6.88 1.90 -9.67
CA ARG A 17 6.89 0.57 -9.07
C ARG A 17 7.60 -0.46 -9.95
N ASP A 18 7.43 -0.39 -11.27
CA ASP A 18 8.16 -1.26 -12.22
C ASP A 18 9.68 -1.14 -12.05
N VAL A 19 10.21 0.07 -11.87
CA VAL A 19 11.65 0.31 -11.66
C VAL A 19 12.15 -0.36 -10.37
N PHE A 20 11.47 -0.15 -9.25
CA PHE A 20 11.84 -0.78 -7.97
C PHE A 20 11.71 -2.30 -8.03
N THR A 21 10.70 -2.77 -8.76
CA THR A 21 10.47 -4.20 -8.95
C THR A 21 11.61 -4.86 -9.72
N LEU A 22 12.01 -4.25 -10.84
CA LEU A 22 13.14 -4.72 -11.63
C LEU A 22 14.41 -4.76 -10.80
N TRP A 23 14.66 -3.74 -9.98
CA TRP A 23 15.86 -3.72 -9.12
C TRP A 23 15.88 -4.89 -8.13
N GLY A 24 14.75 -5.19 -7.49
CA GLY A 24 14.64 -6.32 -6.58
C GLY A 24 14.73 -7.67 -7.29
N ILE A 25 14.10 -7.83 -8.46
CA ILE A 25 14.21 -9.06 -9.28
C ILE A 25 15.67 -9.31 -9.66
N LEU A 26 16.43 -8.26 -10.01
CA LEU A 26 17.86 -8.40 -10.28
C LEU A 26 18.64 -8.87 -9.05
N GLN A 27 18.25 -8.47 -7.83
CA GLN A 27 18.86 -9.03 -6.61
C GLN A 27 18.50 -10.51 -6.42
N LEU A 28 17.24 -10.90 -6.67
CA LEU A 28 16.83 -12.30 -6.60
C LEU A 28 17.56 -13.17 -7.62
N LEU A 29 17.76 -12.69 -8.85
CA LEU A 29 18.48 -13.44 -9.88
C LEU A 29 19.95 -13.67 -9.51
N ARG A 30 20.57 -12.75 -8.77
CA ARG A 30 21.93 -12.91 -8.24
C ARG A 30 21.99 -13.97 -7.13
N MET A 31 20.99 -13.99 -6.24
CA MET A 31 20.94 -14.93 -5.11
C MET A 31 20.42 -16.32 -5.49
N TYR A 32 19.52 -16.38 -6.46
CA TYR A 32 18.82 -17.60 -6.90
C TYR A 32 18.83 -17.73 -8.43
N PRO A 33 20.01 -17.94 -9.05
CA PRO A 33 20.13 -18.03 -10.50
C PRO A 33 19.20 -19.11 -11.08
N ALA A 34 18.47 -18.77 -12.14
CA ALA A 34 17.53 -19.67 -12.83
C ALA A 34 16.38 -20.25 -11.96
N LYS A 35 16.10 -19.68 -10.79
CA LYS A 35 15.02 -20.11 -9.88
C LYS A 35 13.96 -19.04 -9.61
N VAL A 36 14.07 -17.87 -10.25
CA VAL A 36 13.10 -16.78 -10.09
C VAL A 36 11.96 -16.99 -11.08
N HIS A 37 10.74 -17.05 -10.58
CA HIS A 37 9.51 -17.20 -11.37
C HIS A 37 9.06 -15.87 -11.99
N ASP A 38 8.03 -15.94 -12.84
CA ASP A 38 7.43 -14.78 -13.48
C ASP A 38 6.76 -13.85 -12.45
N LEU A 39 6.76 -12.55 -12.74
CA LEU A 39 6.22 -11.52 -11.87
C LEU A 39 5.36 -10.51 -12.66
N ASP A 40 4.23 -10.09 -12.07
CA ASP A 40 3.43 -8.95 -12.51
C ASP A 40 3.44 -7.84 -11.42
N CYS A 41 3.64 -6.59 -11.85
CA CYS A 41 3.78 -5.41 -10.98
C CYS A 41 2.44 -4.77 -10.55
N ASP A 42 1.33 -5.47 -10.76
CA ASP A 42 0.00 -4.99 -10.43
C ASP A 42 -0.60 -5.75 -9.24
N ASP A 43 -1.51 -5.11 -8.52
CA ASP A 43 -1.86 -5.50 -7.16
C ASP A 43 -2.73 -6.76 -7.11
N ARG A 44 -3.80 -6.78 -7.90
CA ARG A 44 -4.87 -7.79 -7.75
C ARG A 44 -4.45 -9.17 -8.26
N PRO A 45 -4.80 -10.26 -7.56
CA PRO A 45 -4.54 -11.60 -8.05
C PRO A 45 -5.32 -11.91 -9.34
N VAL A 46 -4.80 -12.81 -10.17
CA VAL A 46 -5.39 -13.19 -11.47
C VAL A 46 -5.49 -14.70 -11.71
N ILE A 47 -4.82 -15.51 -10.89
CA ILE A 47 -4.79 -16.98 -11.02
C ILE A 47 -5.86 -17.59 -10.12
N SER A 48 -7.10 -17.62 -10.60
CA SER A 48 -8.24 -18.21 -9.86
C SER A 48 -8.04 -19.70 -9.57
N LYS A 49 -8.23 -20.11 -8.32
CA LYS A 49 -8.17 -21.52 -7.87
C LYS A 49 -9.11 -22.43 -8.64
N GLU A 50 -10.30 -21.93 -9.00
CA GLU A 50 -11.33 -22.71 -9.71
C GLU A 50 -10.85 -23.21 -11.08
N ARG A 51 -10.01 -22.43 -11.75
CA ARG A 51 -9.45 -22.79 -13.07
C ARG A 51 -8.38 -23.89 -13.00
N PHE A 52 -7.82 -24.11 -11.81
CA PHE A 52 -6.72 -25.05 -11.60
C PHE A 52 -7.10 -26.19 -10.64
N GLN A 53 -8.39 -26.54 -10.59
CA GLN A 53 -8.87 -27.71 -9.85
C GLN A 53 -8.56 -28.99 -10.63
N GLY A 54 -7.68 -29.84 -10.10
CA GLY A 54 -7.38 -31.15 -10.65
C GLY A 54 -5.91 -31.55 -10.48
N SER A 55 -5.64 -32.86 -10.37
CA SER A 55 -4.30 -33.39 -10.11
C SER A 55 -3.26 -33.01 -11.16
N ASN A 56 -3.71 -32.65 -12.37
CA ASN A 56 -2.86 -32.35 -13.52
C ASN A 56 -2.99 -30.91 -14.03
N ALA A 57 -3.59 -29.99 -13.26
CA ALA A 57 -3.68 -28.60 -13.68
C ALA A 57 -2.36 -27.87 -13.34
N PRO A 58 -1.50 -27.55 -14.33
CA PRO A 58 -0.27 -26.82 -14.06
C PRO A 58 -0.62 -25.41 -13.58
N THR A 59 -0.37 -25.14 -12.30
CA THR A 59 -0.57 -23.80 -11.74
C THR A 59 0.60 -22.92 -12.16
N PRO A 60 0.37 -21.78 -12.85
CA PRO A 60 1.45 -20.87 -13.19
C PRO A 60 1.95 -20.20 -11.91
N PRO A 61 3.26 -20.30 -11.58
CA PRO A 61 3.82 -19.61 -10.43
C PRO A 61 3.98 -18.12 -10.75
N LEU A 62 2.93 -17.34 -10.53
CA LEU A 62 2.95 -15.90 -10.75
C LEU A 62 3.12 -15.16 -9.42
N LEU A 63 4.18 -14.35 -9.34
CA LEU A 63 4.41 -13.44 -8.20
C LEU A 63 3.59 -12.16 -8.39
N ARG A 64 2.82 -11.77 -7.37
CA ARG A 64 2.04 -10.51 -7.31
C ARG A 64 2.03 -9.90 -5.91
N TYR A 65 1.57 -8.66 -5.78
CA TYR A 65 1.56 -7.94 -4.49
C TYR A 65 0.40 -8.28 -3.58
N CYS A 66 -0.72 -8.76 -4.12
CA CYS A 66 -1.84 -9.26 -3.33
C CYS A 66 -2.27 -10.66 -3.80
N SER A 67 -2.90 -11.37 -2.88
CA SER A 67 -3.61 -12.61 -3.14
C SER A 67 -4.78 -12.70 -2.16
N ASP A 68 -5.62 -13.71 -2.32
CA ASP A 68 -6.74 -13.99 -1.43
C ASP A 68 -7.01 -15.50 -1.36
N GLN A 69 -8.04 -15.90 -0.62
CA GLN A 69 -8.36 -17.32 -0.44
C GLN A 69 -8.86 -18.02 -1.72
N TRP A 70 -9.17 -17.28 -2.79
CA TRP A 70 -9.71 -17.77 -4.05
C TRP A 70 -8.69 -17.81 -5.18
N ASN A 71 -7.48 -17.30 -4.96
CA ASN A 71 -6.44 -17.21 -5.97
C ASN A 71 -5.15 -17.94 -5.55
N LEU A 72 -4.33 -18.26 -6.55
CA LEU A 72 -3.08 -19.01 -6.43
C LEU A 72 -1.85 -18.12 -6.63
N ASP A 73 -2.03 -16.84 -6.91
CA ASP A 73 -0.94 -15.87 -6.98
C ASP A 73 -0.11 -15.92 -5.70
N ILE A 74 1.21 -16.02 -5.86
CA ILE A 74 2.16 -16.09 -4.76
C ILE A 74 2.47 -14.67 -4.34
N VAL A 75 2.11 -14.32 -3.10
CA VAL A 75 2.36 -12.98 -2.57
C VAL A 75 3.86 -12.73 -2.49
N PHE A 76 4.27 -11.61 -3.07
CA PHE A 76 5.64 -11.16 -3.12
C PHE A 76 5.76 -9.75 -2.53
N PRO A 77 6.85 -9.42 -1.81
CA PRO A 77 7.03 -8.08 -1.26
C PRO A 77 7.02 -6.98 -2.33
N ASP A 78 6.18 -5.96 -2.15
CA ASP A 78 6.24 -4.75 -2.96
C ASP A 78 7.46 -3.90 -2.54
N TRP A 79 8.51 -3.90 -3.36
CA TRP A 79 9.73 -3.13 -3.07
C TRP A 79 9.54 -1.62 -3.19
N SER A 80 8.43 -1.13 -3.75
CA SER A 80 8.09 0.30 -3.71
C SER A 80 7.54 0.73 -2.35
N PHE A 81 7.09 -0.22 -1.51
CA PHE A 81 6.35 0.02 -0.26
C PHE A 81 7.02 1.02 0.70
N TRP A 82 8.35 1.07 0.73
CA TRP A 82 9.10 1.94 1.67
C TRP A 82 9.16 3.41 1.30
N GLY A 83 8.40 3.87 0.30
CA GLY A 83 8.17 5.29 0.24
C GLY A 83 7.46 5.82 -0.97
N TRP A 84 7.28 5.06 -2.05
CA TRP A 84 6.71 5.57 -3.31
C TRP A 84 7.34 6.94 -3.62
N ALA A 85 8.56 7.00 -4.19
CA ALA A 85 9.36 8.24 -4.25
C ALA A 85 8.59 9.49 -4.72
N GLU A 86 7.54 9.29 -5.51
CA GLU A 86 6.57 10.25 -6.00
C GLU A 86 5.70 10.92 -4.92
N ILE A 87 5.47 10.30 -3.76
CA ILE A 87 4.64 10.84 -2.65
C ILE A 87 5.44 11.58 -1.58
N ASN A 88 6.70 11.92 -1.87
CA ASN A 88 7.55 12.78 -1.04
C ASN A 88 7.74 12.27 0.41
N ILE A 89 7.70 10.96 0.61
CA ILE A 89 8.08 10.35 1.89
C ILE A 89 9.61 10.30 1.98
N LYS A 90 10.15 10.90 3.04
CA LYS A 90 11.59 10.90 3.31
C LYS A 90 12.05 9.52 3.80
N ALA A 91 13.35 9.28 3.79
CA ALA A 91 13.89 8.06 4.41
C ALA A 91 13.46 7.95 5.89
N TRP A 92 13.21 6.73 6.34
CA TRP A 92 12.64 6.43 7.66
C TRP A 92 13.32 7.16 8.82
N LYS A 93 14.66 7.28 8.80
CA LYS A 93 15.43 8.01 9.82
C LYS A 93 14.95 9.45 10.02
N HIS A 94 14.61 10.13 8.93
CA HIS A 94 14.11 11.52 8.96
C HIS A 94 12.63 11.56 9.33
N VAL A 95 11.81 10.66 8.75
CA VAL A 95 10.38 10.57 9.05
C VAL A 95 10.14 10.27 10.53
N LEU A 96 10.89 9.33 11.12
CA LEU A 96 10.77 9.00 12.53
C LEU A 96 11.10 10.18 13.45
N LYS A 97 12.10 10.99 13.07
CA LYS A 97 12.44 12.22 13.81
C LYS A 97 11.28 13.22 13.73
N GLU A 98 10.74 13.46 12.54
CA GLU A 98 9.62 14.38 12.31
C GLU A 98 8.33 13.91 13.02
N ILE A 99 8.06 12.61 13.06
CA ILE A 99 6.94 12.03 13.84
C ILE A 99 7.10 12.30 15.33
N LYS A 100 8.31 12.13 15.87
CA LYS A 100 8.58 12.41 17.29
C LYS A 100 8.39 13.89 17.62
N GLU A 101 8.99 14.78 16.82
CA GLU A 101 8.86 16.24 16.99
C GLU A 101 7.39 16.69 16.84
N GLY A 102 6.68 16.13 15.86
CA GLY A 102 5.26 16.40 15.64
C GLY A 102 4.37 15.93 16.78
N ASN A 103 4.68 14.76 17.36
CA ASN A 103 3.99 14.23 18.53
C ASN A 103 4.17 15.11 19.78
N GLU A 104 5.24 15.90 19.87
CA GLU A 104 5.50 16.84 20.97
C GLU A 104 4.76 18.18 20.81
N LYS A 105 4.31 18.54 19.58
CA LYS A 105 3.62 19.82 19.31
C LYS A 105 2.34 20.00 20.13
N THR A 106 1.62 18.90 20.39
CA THR A 106 0.38 18.91 21.17
C THR A 106 0.46 17.86 22.28
N LYS A 107 0.31 18.31 23.53
CA LYS A 107 0.26 17.41 24.69
C LYS A 107 -0.89 16.43 24.50
N TRP A 108 -0.69 15.18 24.93
CA TRP A 108 -1.68 14.12 24.76
C TRP A 108 -3.09 14.57 25.14
N LYS A 109 -3.30 15.09 26.35
CA LYS A 109 -4.63 15.53 26.85
C LYS A 109 -5.34 16.58 25.99
N ASP A 110 -4.59 17.38 25.25
CA ASP A 110 -5.10 18.51 24.45
C ASP A 110 -5.43 18.10 23.00
N ARG A 111 -5.18 16.83 22.62
CA ARG A 111 -5.54 16.29 21.31
C ARG A 111 -7.04 16.02 21.18
N VAL A 112 -7.50 16.06 19.94
CA VAL A 112 -8.87 15.75 19.54
C VAL A 112 -9.25 14.34 20.04
N PRO A 113 -10.27 14.18 20.91
CA PRO A 113 -10.53 12.95 21.66
C PRO A 113 -11.30 11.88 20.85
N TYR A 114 -10.94 11.70 19.59
CA TYR A 114 -11.56 10.75 18.67
C TYR A 114 -10.51 9.81 18.09
N ALA A 115 -10.87 8.54 17.91
CA ALA A 115 -10.15 7.70 16.97
C ALA A 115 -10.31 8.31 15.57
N TYR A 116 -9.31 8.19 14.72
CA TYR A 116 -9.50 8.57 13.33
C TYR A 116 -8.77 7.68 12.35
N TRP A 117 -9.31 7.64 11.14
CA TRP A 117 -8.66 7.08 9.98
C TRP A 117 -8.66 8.11 8.86
N LYS A 118 -7.49 8.30 8.24
CA LYS A 118 -7.33 9.13 7.04
C LYS A 118 -6.79 8.26 5.93
N GLY A 119 -7.52 8.16 4.82
CA GLY A 119 -7.10 7.32 3.71
C GLY A 119 -7.96 7.47 2.47
N ASN A 120 -7.53 6.83 1.37
CA ASN A 120 -8.25 6.89 0.11
C ASN A 120 -9.43 5.91 0.16
N PRO A 121 -10.69 6.41 0.17
CA PRO A 121 -11.87 5.55 0.27
C PRO A 121 -12.19 4.84 -1.06
N PHE A 122 -11.62 5.27 -2.18
CA PHE A 122 -11.94 4.77 -3.52
C PHE A 122 -11.16 3.52 -3.92
N VAL A 123 -10.28 3.02 -3.04
CA VAL A 123 -9.47 1.81 -3.29
C VAL A 123 -10.32 0.54 -3.29
N THR A 124 -11.31 0.45 -2.38
CA THR A 124 -12.20 -0.71 -2.27
C THR A 124 -13.64 -0.29 -1.94
N PRO A 125 -14.65 -1.08 -2.35
CA PRO A 125 -16.04 -0.82 -1.98
C PRO A 125 -16.25 -0.69 -0.46
N THR A 126 -15.60 -1.55 0.33
CA THR A 126 -15.69 -1.51 1.79
C THR A 126 -15.22 -0.18 2.38
N ARG A 127 -14.13 0.41 1.86
CA ARG A 127 -13.68 1.73 2.33
C ARG A 127 -14.62 2.85 1.88
N LYS A 128 -15.24 2.72 0.70
CA LYS A 128 -16.28 3.64 0.24
C LYS A 128 -17.52 3.57 1.12
N ASP A 129 -17.87 2.38 1.61
CA ASP A 129 -18.99 2.18 2.53
C ASP A 129 -18.77 2.86 3.89
N LEU A 130 -17.52 2.93 4.38
CA LEU A 130 -17.19 3.70 5.59
C LEU A 130 -17.57 5.19 5.45
N MET A 131 -17.54 5.76 4.24
CA MET A 131 -17.94 7.15 4.01
C MET A 131 -19.46 7.36 4.05
N LYS A 132 -20.27 6.30 4.08
CA LYS A 132 -21.73 6.39 4.24
C LYS A 132 -22.15 6.58 5.69
N CYS A 133 -21.21 6.37 6.62
CA CYS A 133 -21.48 6.46 8.04
C CYS A 133 -21.53 7.93 8.45
N ASN A 134 -22.73 8.42 8.72
CA ASN A 134 -22.97 9.78 9.19
C ASN A 134 -23.11 9.78 10.71
N VAL A 135 -22.17 10.43 11.38
CA VAL A 135 -22.26 10.68 12.82
C VAL A 135 -23.33 11.74 13.07
N THR A 136 -24.17 11.52 14.07
CA THR A 136 -25.06 12.55 14.62
C THR A 136 -24.60 12.89 16.03
N GLU A 137 -25.02 14.02 16.60
CA GLU A 137 -24.70 14.36 18.01
C GLU A 137 -25.18 13.29 19.01
N LYS A 138 -26.18 12.48 18.64
CA LYS A 138 -26.71 11.41 19.49
C LYS A 138 -25.99 10.08 19.28
N ASP A 139 -25.53 9.83 18.06
CA ASP A 139 -24.95 8.55 17.64
C ASP A 139 -23.48 8.74 17.22
N ASP A 140 -22.66 9.17 18.18
CA ASP A 140 -21.22 9.30 18.00
C ASP A 140 -20.47 8.10 18.59
N TRP A 141 -19.92 7.30 17.69
CA TRP A 141 -19.04 6.15 17.96
C TRP A 141 -17.57 6.53 18.17
N ASN A 142 -17.29 7.81 18.46
CA ASN A 142 -15.99 8.37 18.75
C ASN A 142 -14.91 8.11 17.69
N THR A 143 -15.32 7.97 16.42
CA THR A 143 -14.42 7.66 15.29
C THR A 143 -14.68 8.58 14.11
N HIS A 144 -13.64 9.30 13.69
CA HIS A 144 -13.67 10.22 12.55
C HIS A 144 -12.99 9.64 11.32
N LEU A 145 -13.58 9.90 10.15
CA LEU A 145 -13.07 9.43 8.87
C LEU A 145 -12.74 10.62 7.98
N TYR A 146 -11.52 10.67 7.49
CA TYR A 146 -11.03 11.74 6.62
C TYR A 146 -10.59 11.17 5.27
N ILE A 147 -10.98 11.85 4.19
CA ILE A 147 -10.59 11.46 2.84
C ILE A 147 -9.15 11.92 2.59
N GLN A 148 -8.30 10.98 2.18
CA GLN A 148 -6.97 11.24 1.63
C GLN A 148 -7.09 11.31 0.10
N ASP A 149 -7.12 12.53 -0.44
CA ASP A 149 -7.11 12.78 -1.88
C ASP A 149 -5.66 12.89 -2.36
N TRP A 150 -5.18 11.84 -3.02
CA TRP A 150 -3.79 11.79 -3.51
C TRP A 150 -3.55 12.67 -4.74
N ASP A 151 -4.58 12.92 -5.56
CA ASP A 151 -4.45 13.80 -6.73
C ASP A 151 -4.32 15.26 -6.25
N GLN A 152 -5.15 15.66 -5.29
CA GLN A 152 -5.04 16.96 -4.64
C GLN A 152 -3.68 17.13 -3.96
N GLU A 153 -3.24 16.15 -3.19
CA GLU A 153 -1.96 16.24 -2.46
C GLU A 153 -0.76 16.26 -3.41
N SER A 154 -0.79 15.48 -4.50
CA SER A 154 0.22 15.55 -5.55
C SER A 154 0.33 16.95 -6.15
N SER A 155 -0.81 17.62 -6.39
CA SER A 155 -0.82 19.00 -6.92
C SER A 155 -0.32 20.06 -5.93
N GLN A 156 -0.36 19.76 -4.63
CA GLN A 156 -0.01 20.70 -3.55
C GLN A 156 1.32 20.38 -2.87
N GLY A 157 2.06 19.37 -3.35
CA GLY A 157 3.35 18.96 -2.81
C GLY A 157 3.24 18.17 -1.50
N TYR A 158 2.15 17.42 -1.30
CA TYR A 158 1.89 16.52 -0.17
C TYR A 158 1.91 17.21 1.21
N LYS A 159 1.60 18.51 1.25
CA LYS A 159 1.71 19.34 2.45
C LYS A 159 0.80 18.89 3.60
N LYS A 160 -0.36 18.28 3.31
CA LYS A 160 -1.28 17.78 4.36
C LYS A 160 -1.13 16.28 4.61
N SER A 161 -0.20 15.64 3.92
CA SER A 161 0.10 14.19 4.02
C SER A 161 1.42 13.92 4.73
N ASN A 162 2.08 14.95 5.27
CA ASN A 162 3.28 14.76 6.06
C ASN A 162 2.96 13.90 7.30
N LEU A 163 3.66 12.78 7.45
CA LEU A 163 3.47 11.84 8.56
C LEU A 163 3.78 12.46 9.93
N GLY A 164 4.70 13.42 9.99
CA GLY A 164 5.04 14.17 11.19
C GLY A 164 3.88 15.00 11.74
N ASP A 165 2.94 15.41 10.88
CA ASP A 165 1.81 16.27 11.27
C ASP A 165 0.52 15.49 11.53
N GLN A 166 0.59 14.16 11.67
CA GLN A 166 -0.59 13.30 11.84
C GLN A 166 -0.94 13.00 13.32
N CYS A 167 -0.09 13.35 14.28
CA CYS A 167 -0.32 13.06 15.71
C CYS A 167 -1.30 14.05 16.39
N THR A 168 -2.43 14.34 15.76
CA THR A 168 -3.39 15.38 16.19
C THR A 168 -4.56 14.87 17.04
N HIS A 169 -4.78 13.55 17.05
CA HIS A 169 -5.90 12.91 17.72
C HIS A 169 -5.44 11.98 18.84
N ARG A 170 -6.36 11.62 19.73
CA ARG A 170 -6.19 10.60 20.77
C ARG A 170 -7.47 9.79 20.89
N TYR A 171 -7.32 8.54 21.28
CA TYR A 171 -8.43 7.68 21.64
C TYR A 171 -8.06 6.90 22.90
N VAL A 172 -9.00 6.82 23.84
CA VAL A 172 -8.90 6.01 25.05
C VAL A 172 -10.11 5.11 25.06
N ILE A 173 -9.88 3.80 25.14
CA ILE A 173 -10.93 2.77 25.30
C ILE A 173 -11.44 2.81 26.73
#